data_AF-A0A1F8KLS6-F1
#
_entry.id   AF-A0A1F8KLS6-F1
#
_cell.length_a   1.000
_cell.length_b   1.000
_cell.length_c   1.000
_cell.angle_alpha   90.00
_cell.angle_beta   90.00
_cell.angle_gamma   90.00
#
_symmetry.space_group_name_H-M   'P 1'
#
loop_
_entity.id
_entity.type
_entity.pdbx_description
1 polymer ?
#
loop_
_entity_poly.entity_id
_entity_poly.type
_entity_poly.pdbx_seq_one_letter_code
_entity_poly.pdbx_strand_id
1 'polypeptide(L)' 'MGWIGMILGSIISIALLIGLVLLIVWAVRQMSANPTRLGPQSSTGQSARDIAQARYAKGEISREEYQQILSDLGR' A
#
# COMPACT_ATOMS: atom_id res chain seq x y z
N MET A 1 -26.57 37.22 14.84
CA MET A 1 -25.83 36.13 15.52
C MET A 1 -26.03 34.73 14.93
N GLY A 2 -26.77 34.53 13.83
CA GLY A 2 -27.00 33.19 13.25
C GLY A 2 -25.94 32.68 12.26
N TRP A 3 -25.10 33.57 11.71
CA TRP A 3 -24.12 33.19 10.68
C TRP A 3 -22.92 32.42 11.24
N ILE A 4 -22.53 32.70 12.48
CA ILE A 4 -21.45 31.99 13.18
C ILE A 4 -21.82 30.53 13.40
N GLY A 5 -23.07 30.22 13.76
CA GLY A 5 -23.54 28.84 13.90
C GLY A 5 -23.51 28.07 12.57
N MET A 6 -23.85 28.72 11.46
CA MET A 6 -23.85 28.13 10.13
C MET A 6 -22.43 27.81 9.63
N ILE A 7 -21.47 28.68 9.94
CA ILE A 7 -20.05 28.50 9.62
C ILE A 7 -19.43 27.41 10.49
N LEU A 8 -19.71 27.40 11.80
CA LEU A 8 -19.25 26.35 12.71
C LEU A 8 -19.79 24.97 12.29
N GLY A 9 -21.08 24.88 11.96
CA GLY A 9 -21.70 23.64 11.48
C GLY A 9 -21.07 23.12 10.18
N SER A 10 -20.78 24.02 9.25
CA SER A 10 -20.10 23.69 7.99
C SER A 10 -18.68 23.17 8.22
N ILE A 11 -17.92 23.80 9.12
CA ILE A 11 -16.55 23.39 9.47
C ILE A 11 -16.55 22.00 10.10
N ILE A 12 -17.45 21.73 11.04
CA ILE A 12 -17.56 20.41 11.70
C ILE A 12 -17.90 19.33 10.68
N SER A 13 -18.79 19.63 9.73
CA SER A 13 -19.19 18.69 8.68
C SER A 13 -18.03 18.36 7.74
N ILE A 14 -17.26 19.39 7.34
CA ILE A 14 -16.05 19.23 6.52
C ILE A 14 -14.97 18.46 7.28
N ALA A 15 -14.77 18.75 8.56
CA ALA A 15 -13.81 18.05 9.40
C ALA A 15 -14.16 16.56 9.55
N LEU A 16 -15.44 16.22 9.72
CA LEU A 16 -15.91 14.84 9.72
C LEU A 16 -15.63 14.13 8.39
N LEU A 17 -15.88 14.81 7.27
CA LEU A 17 -15.58 14.28 5.94
C LEU A 17 -14.09 14.01 5.74
N ILE A 18 -13.24 14.98 6.09
CA ILE A 18 -11.78 14.83 6.02
C ILE A 18 -11.31 13.70 6.94
N GLY A 19 -11.83 13.64 8.17
CA GLY A 19 -11.54 12.58 9.12
C GLY A 19 -11.91 11.20 8.59
N LEU A 20 -13.08 11.08 7.96
CA LEU A 20 -13.54 9.84 7.33
C LEU A 20 -12.62 9.43 6.16
N VAL A 21 -12.26 10.37 5.29
CA VAL A 21 -11.33 10.10 4.18
C VAL A 21 -9.96 9.66 4.71
N LEU A 22 -9.42 10.36 5.72
CA LEU A 22 -8.17 9.98 6.37
C LEU A 22 -8.25 8.59 7.01
N LEU A 23 -9.38 8.26 7.63
CA LEU A 23 -9.61 6.93 8.23
C LEU A 23 -9.62 5.84 7.17
N ILE A 24 -10.28 6.07 6.03
CA ILE A 24 -10.31 5.13 4.90
C ILE A 24 -8.91 4.98 4.30
N VAL A 25 -8.22 6.10 4.04
CA VAL A 25 -6.84 6.08 3.51
C VAL A 25 -5.91 5.36 4.48
N TRP A 26 -6.05 5.59 5.79
CA TRP A 26 -5.27 4.91 6.81
C TRP A 26 -5.58 3.41 6.84
N ALA A 27 -6.86 3.01 6.80
CA ALA A 27 -7.27 1.61 6.78
C ALA A 27 -6.76 0.88 5.52
N VAL A 28 -6.88 1.50 4.34
CA VAL A 28 -6.37 0.94 3.08
C VAL A 28 -4.85 0.88 3.09
N ARG A 29 -4.17 1.90 3.62
CA ARG A 29 -2.71 1.89 3.79
C ARG A 29 -2.26 0.84 4.80
N GLN A 30 -3.02 0.60 5.87
CA GLN A 30 -2.73 -0.44 6.86
C GLN A 30 -2.93 -1.84 6.27
N MET A 31 -3.95 -2.05 5.44
CA MET A 31 -4.19 -3.32 4.75
C MET A 31 -3.22 -3.55 3.58
N SER A 32 -2.81 -2.49 2.87
CA SER A 32 -1.74 -2.54 1.87
C SER A 32 -0.34 -2.64 2.48
N ALA A 33 -0.16 -2.14 3.71
CA ALA A 33 1.02 -2.38 4.53
C ALA A 33 0.92 -3.78 5.17
N ASN A 34 0.68 -4.81 4.36
CA ASN A 34 0.93 -6.17 4.78
C ASN A 34 2.45 -6.31 5.02
N PRO A 35 2.90 -6.55 6.26
CA PRO A 35 4.30 -6.56 6.61
C PRO A 35 4.87 -7.94 6.32
N THR A 36 5.23 -8.21 5.07
CA THR A 36 6.26 -9.23 4.84
C THR A 36 7.61 -8.59 5.11
N ARG A 37 7.97 -8.60 6.40
CA ARG A 37 9.31 -8.40 6.99
C ARG A 37 9.69 -6.97 7.35
N LEU A 38 9.92 -6.80 8.65
CA LEU A 38 10.88 -5.85 9.19
C LEU A 38 12.20 -5.96 8.43
N GLY A 39 12.58 -4.89 7.76
CA GLY A 39 13.90 -4.68 7.18
C GLY A 39 14.04 -3.17 6.95
N PRO A 40 15.06 -2.52 7.50
CA PRO A 40 15.25 -1.10 7.24
C PRO A 40 15.61 -0.93 5.77
N GLN A 41 14.93 0.00 5.10
CA GLN A 41 15.46 0.70 3.94
C GLN A 41 15.61 -0.13 2.64
N SER A 42 14.59 -0.10 1.78
CA SER A 42 14.82 -0.08 0.33
C SER A 42 13.57 0.41 -0.41
N SER A 43 13.51 1.73 -0.58
CA SER A 43 12.70 2.41 -1.57
C SER A 43 13.19 2.06 -2.98
N THR A 44 12.78 0.92 -3.52
CA THR A 44 12.97 0.62 -4.95
C THR A 44 11.76 -0.17 -5.44
N GLY A 45 11.05 0.39 -6.42
CA GLY A 45 9.78 -0.14 -6.92
C GLY A 45 9.85 -1.63 -7.25
N GLN A 46 8.73 -2.34 -6.99
CA GLN A 46 8.50 -3.77 -7.24
C GLN A 46 9.78 -4.60 -7.26
N SER A 47 10.12 -5.18 -6.10
CA SER A 47 11.28 -6.05 -5.99
C SER A 47 11.27 -7.07 -7.13
N ALA A 48 12.42 -7.34 -7.76
CA ALA A 48 12.51 -8.29 -8.87
C ALA A 48 11.91 -9.67 -8.52
N ARG A 49 11.83 -10.01 -7.23
CA ARG A 49 11.10 -11.16 -6.68
C ARG A 49 9.58 -11.11 -6.94
N ASP A 50 8.94 -9.95 -6.76
CA ASP A 50 7.52 -9.74 -7.02
C ASP A 50 7.21 -9.86 -8.53
N ILE A 51 8.10 -9.34 -9.38
CA ILE A 51 7.99 -9.46 -10.84
C ILE A 51 8.11 -10.93 -11.26
N ALA A 52 9.10 -11.66 -10.72
CA ALA A 52 9.27 -13.08 -10.98
C ALA A 52 8.05 -13.90 -10.50
N GLN A 53 7.50 -13.59 -9.32
CA GLN A 53 6.31 -14.26 -8.79
C GLN A 53 5.09 -14.02 -9.67
N ALA A 54 4.88 -12.79 -10.14
CA ALA A 54 3.76 -12.48 -11.03
C ALA A 54 3.85 -13.24 -12.36
N ARG A 55 5.04 -13.38 -12.95
CA ARG A 55 5.24 -14.15 -14.20
C ARG A 55 5.08 -15.65 -13.99
N TYR A 56 5.55 -16.17 -12.87
CA TYR A 56 5.34 -17.58 -12.51
C TYR A 56 3.85 -17.90 -12.33
N ALA A 57 3.09 -17.01 -11.67
CA ALA A 57 1.64 -17.15 -11.53
C ALA A 57 0.90 -17.08 -12.87
N LYS A 58 1.42 -16.31 -13.83
CA LYS A 58 0.92 -16.29 -15.21
C LYS A 58 1.35 -17.51 -16.04
N GLY A 59 2.25 -18.35 -15.53
CA GLY A 59 2.85 -19.46 -16.28
C GLY A 59 3.80 -19.01 -17.40
N GLU A 60 4.24 -17.76 -17.37
CA GLU A 60 5.19 -17.20 -18.36
C GLU A 60 6.63 -17.68 -18.12
N ILE A 61 6.93 -18.17 -16.92
CA ILE A 61 8.23 -18.73 -16.54
C ILE A 61 8.04 -20.08 -15.83
N SER A 62 9.01 -20.97 -16.00
CA SER A 62 9.00 -22.26 -15.32
C SER A 62 9.41 -22.14 -13.85
N ARG A 63 9.18 -23.20 -13.07
CA ARG A 63 9.57 -23.25 -11.66
C ARG A 63 11.10 -23.13 -11.49
N GLU A 64 11.84 -23.72 -12.42
CA GLU A 64 13.30 -23.71 -12.44
C GLU A 64 13.83 -22.29 -12.63
N GLU A 65 13.29 -21.55 -13.59
CA GLU A 65 13.65 -20.15 -13.84
C GLU A 65 13.30 -19.24 -12.65
N TYR A 66 12.12 -19.44 -12.05
CA TYR A 66 11.72 -18.72 -10.85
C TYR A 66 12.71 -18.94 -9.69
N GLN A 67 13.11 -20.19 -9.47
CA GLN A 67 14.02 -20.54 -8.39
C GLN A 67 15.44 -20.02 -8.62
N GLN A 68 15.89 -19.94 -9.88
CA GLN A 68 17.16 -19.33 -10.25
C GLN A 68 17.18 -17.82 -9.95
N ILE A 69 16.11 -17.10 -10.32
CA ILE A 69 15.96 -15.66 -10.03
C ILE A 69 15.94 -15.40 -8.51
N LEU A 70 15.22 -16.22 -7.74
CA LEU A 70 15.20 -16.10 -6.28
C LEU A 70 16.57 -16.33 -5.65
N SER A 71 17.34 -17.29 -6.18
CA SER A 71 18.69 -17.63 -5.70
C SER A 71 19.69 -16.52 -6.02
N ASP A 72 19.57 -15.91 -7.20
CA ASP A 72 20.41 -14.78 -7.63
C ASP A 72 20.13 -13.52 -6.80
N LEU A 73 18.86 -13.20 -6.55
CA LEU A 73 18.43 -12.06 -5.73
C LEU A 73 18.72 -12.23 -4.23
N GLY A 74 19.06 -13.44 -3.79
CA GLY A 74 19.41 -13.74 -2.39
C GLY A 74 20.91 -13.69 -2.10
N ARG A 75 21.74 -13.49 -3.12
CA ARG A 75 23.19 -13.35 -3.04
C ARG A 75 23.60 -11.90 -2.90
#